data_AF-A0A5C7MFB8-F1
#
_entry.id   AF-A0A5C7MFB8-F1
#
_cell.length_a   1.000
_cell.length_b   1.000
_cell.length_c   1.000
_cell.angle_alpha   90.00
_cell.angle_beta   90.00
_cell.angle_gamma   90.00
#
_symmetry.space_group_name_H-M   'P 1'
#
loop_
_entity.id
_entity.type
_entity.pdbx_description
1 polymer ?
#
loop_
_entity_poly.entity_id
_entity_poly.type
_entity_poly.pdbx_seq_one_letter_code
_entity_poly.pdbx_strand_id
1 'polypeptide(L)' 'MNRTQSKTATLTLRVPPEVKELLAAAATADRRSLANMLEVIVVEYCERRGIKAAAPMTPGAA' A
#
# COMPACT_ATOMS: atom_id res chain seq x y z
N MET A 1 14.19 -13.23 19.76
CA MET A 1 13.12 -12.25 19.45
C MET A 1 13.27 -11.82 18.00
N ASN A 2 12.62 -12.55 17.08
CA ASN A 2 12.80 -12.39 15.64
C ASN A 2 11.97 -11.20 15.16
N ARG A 3 12.63 -10.04 15.02
CA ARG A 3 12.05 -8.86 14.38
C ARG A 3 11.83 -9.22 12.91
N THR A 4 10.60 -9.60 12.56
CA THR A 4 10.19 -9.89 11.18
C THR A 4 10.61 -8.71 10.31
N GLN A 5 11.58 -8.96 9.44
CA GLN A 5 12.13 -8.02 8.48
C GLN A 5 10.94 -7.42 7.71
N SER A 6 10.70 -6.12 7.87
CA SER A 6 9.74 -5.38 7.06
C SER A 6 10.18 -5.51 5.61
N LYS A 7 9.64 -6.49 4.87
CA LYS A 7 9.89 -6.67 3.44
C LYS A 7 9.23 -5.50 2.72
N THR A 8 9.88 -4.34 2.75
CA THR A 8 9.48 -3.16 2.00
C THR A 8 9.88 -3.39 0.55
N ALA A 9 8.90 -3.58 -0.33
CA ALA A 9 9.12 -3.59 -1.76
C ALA A 9 8.97 -2.17 -2.32
N THR A 10 9.92 -1.71 -3.12
CA THR A 10 9.81 -0.40 -3.79
C THR A 10 8.78 -0.49 -4.92
N LEU A 11 7.71 0.31 -4.83
CA LEU A 11 6.68 0.42 -5.86
C LEU A 11 6.86 1.73 -6.64
N THR A 12 7.24 1.62 -7.92
CA THR A 12 7.34 2.78 -8.83
C THR A 12 6.07 2.87 -9.67
N LEU A 13 5.29 3.93 -9.49
CA LEU A 13 4.06 4.19 -10.25
C LEU A 13 4.12 5.55 -10.92
N ARG A 14 3.61 5.65 -12.15
CA ARG A 14 3.44 6.92 -12.86
C ARG A 14 1.99 7.36 -12.74
N VAL A 15 1.78 8.55 -12.21
CA VAL A 15 0.47 9.18 -12.06
C VAL A 15 0.48 10.56 -12.70
N PRO A 16 -0.68 11.09 -13.10
CA PRO A 16 -0.81 12.48 -13.49
C PRO A 16 -0.31 13.40 -12.37
N PRO A 17 0.19 14.61 -12.70
CA PRO A 17 0.64 15.58 -11.69
C PRO A 17 -0.47 15.93 -10.69
N GLU A 18 -1.70 16.09 -11.15
CA GLU A 18 -2.87 16.38 -10.29
C GLU A 18 -3.10 15.31 -9.22
N VAL A 19 -2.95 14.02 -9.58
CA VAL A 19 -3.13 12.91 -8.64
C VAL A 19 -2.02 12.90 -7.60
N LYS A 20 -0.78 13.24 -7.98
CA LYS A 20 0.33 13.36 -7.04
C LYS A 20 0.08 14.48 -6.03
N GLU A 21 -0.45 15.62 -6.47
CA GLU A 21 -0.77 16.76 -5.60
C GLU A 21 -1.89 16.41 -4.61
N LEU A 22 -2.96 15.75 -5.08
CA LEU A 22 -4.03 15.27 -4.22
C LEU A 22 -3.52 14.27 -3.17
N LEU A 23 -2.68 13.32 -3.58
CA LEU A 23 -2.07 12.35 -2.67
C LEU A 23 -1.16 13.03 -1.65
N ALA A 24 -0.39 14.04 -2.06
CA ALA A 24 0.48 14.82 -1.17
C ALA A 24 -0.32 15.65 -0.17
N ALA A 25 -1.40 16.30 -0.60
CA ALA A 25 -2.30 17.03 0.27
C ALA A 25 -2.94 16.10 1.31
N ALA A 26 -3.43 14.93 0.89
CA ALA A 26 -4.02 13.94 1.79
C ALA A 26 -2.99 13.39 2.79
N ALA A 27 -1.78 13.02 2.32
CA ALA A 27 -0.70 12.54 3.18
C ALA A 27 -0.29 13.60 4.23
N THR A 28 -0.23 14.87 3.82
CA THR A 28 0.08 16.00 4.70
C THR A 28 -1.01 16.19 5.76
N ALA A 29 -2.28 16.10 5.36
CA ALA A 29 -3.43 16.21 6.27
C ALA A 29 -3.42 15.11 7.35
N ASP A 30 -3.08 13.87 6.96
CA ASP A 30 -3.01 12.71 7.87
C ASP A 30 -1.71 12.66 8.71
N ARG A 31 -0.74 13.56 8.42
CA ARG A 31 0.62 13.55 8.98
C ARG A 31 1.35 12.21 8.78
N ARG A 32 1.21 11.61 7.60
CA ARG A 32 1.90 10.36 7.24
C ARG A 32 2.66 10.55 5.92
N SER A 33 3.63 9.68 5.69
CA SER A 33 4.36 9.64 4.42
C SER A 33 3.43 9.28 3.25
N LEU A 34 3.75 9.77 2.04
CA LEU A 34 3.03 9.43 0.80
C LEU A 34 2.80 7.92 0.63
N ALA A 35 3.79 7.09 0.93
CA ALA A 35 3.69 5.64 0.85
C ALA A 35 2.63 5.07 1.81
N ASN A 36 2.57 5.59 3.04
CA ASN A 36 1.58 5.14 4.03
C ASN A 36 0.17 5.62 3.66
N MET A 37 0.04 6.81 3.08
CA MET A 37 -1.25 7.28 2.57
C MET A 37 -1.73 6.41 1.40
N LEU A 38 -0.81 6.09 0.48
CA LEU A 38 -1.09 5.18 -0.64
C LEU A 38 -1.53 3.80 -0.14
N GLU A 39 -0.86 3.26 0.89
CA GLU A 39 -1.23 1.98 1.51
C GLU A 39 -2.67 2.00 2.04
N VAL A 40 -3.04 3.04 2.81
CA VAL A 40 -4.41 3.19 3.33
C VAL A 40 -5.43 3.24 2.19
N ILE A 41 -5.17 4.03 1.14
CA ILE A 41 -6.06 4.15 -0.02
C ILE A 41 -6.23 2.80 -0.73
N VAL A 42 -5.12 2.08 -0.94
CA VAL A 42 -5.13 0.78 -1.61
C VAL A 42 -5.87 -0.27 -0.77
N VAL A 43 -5.62 -0.32 0.53
CA VAL A 43 -6.29 -1.25 1.45
C VAL A 43 -7.78 -0.96 1.50
N GLU A 44 -8.19 0.29 1.75
CA GLU A 44 -9.60 0.69 1.76
C GLU A 44 -10.30 0.36 0.43
N TYR A 45 -9.66 0.65 -0.71
CA TYR A 45 -10.20 0.34 -2.03
C TYR A 45 -10.40 -1.17 -2.22
N CYS A 46 -9.41 -1.97 -1.82
CA CYS A 46 -9.47 -3.42 -1.88
C CYS A 46 -10.55 -3.99 -0.95
N GLU A 47 -10.64 -3.51 0.29
CA GLU A 47 -11.66 -3.93 1.27
C GLU A 47 -13.08 -3.62 0.77
N ARG A 48 -13.30 -2.39 0.27
CA ARG A 48 -14.60 -1.98 -0.30
C ARG A 48 -15.02 -2.80 -1.51
N ARG A 49 -14.06 -3.34 -2.26
CA ARG A 49 -14.32 -4.20 -3.43
C ARG A 49 -14.22 -5.69 -3.15
N GLY A 50 -13.90 -6.09 -1.92
CA GLY A 50 -13.64 -7.48 -1.56
C GLY A 50 -12.42 -8.10 -2.26
N ILE A 51 -11.49 -7.27 -2.75
CA ILE A 51 -10.24 -7.71 -3.38
C ILE A 51 -9.30 -8.15 -2.24
N LYS A 52 -9.25 -9.45 -1.97
CA LYS A 52 -8.24 -10.01 -1.09
C LYS A 52 -6.97 -10.19 -1.89
N ALA A 53 -5.85 -9.64 -1.40
CA ALA A 53 -4.54 -10.05 -1.89
C ALA A 53 -4.50 -11.58 -1.75
N ALA A 54 -4.43 -12.30 -2.86
CA ALA A 54 -4.20 -13.73 -2.83
C ALA A 54 -2.95 -13.91 -2.00
N ALA A 55 -3.10 -14.41 -0.77
CA ALA A 55 -1.98 -14.76 0.07
C ALA A 55 -1.03 -15.56 -0.82
N PRO A 56 0.29 -15.33 -0.79
CA PRO A 56 1.21 -16.15 -1.54
C PRO A 56 0.90 -17.59 -1.16
N MET A 57 0.30 -18.30 -2.09
CA MET A 57 0.05 -19.72 -1.98
C MET A 57 1.47 -20.27 -1.98
N THR A 58 2.04 -20.50 -0.81
CA THR A 58 3.26 -21.28 -0.68
C THR A 58 2.83 -22.71 -1.00
N PRO A 59 3.15 -23.28 -2.18
CA PRO A 59 2.90 -24.70 -2.41
C PRO A 59 4.03 -25.40 -1.66
N GLY A 60 3.76 -25.73 -0.40
CA GLY A 60 4.77 -26.26 0.51
C GLY A 60 4.12 -27.05 1.63
N ALA A 61 3.35 -28.09 1.28
CA ALA A 61 3.06 -29.21 2.16
C ALA A 61 2.38 -30.35 1.36
N ALA A 62 3.19 -31.25 0.79
CA ALA A 62 3.04 -32.71 0.82
C ALA A 62 4.04 -33.33 -0.16
#